data_AF-A0A6A6SYL2-F1
#
_entry.id   AF-A0A6A6SYL2-F1
#
_cell.length_a   1.000
_cell.length_b   1.000
_cell.length_c   1.000
_cell.angle_alpha   90.00
_cell.angle_beta   90.00
_cell.angle_gamma   90.00
#
_symmetry.space_group_name_H-M   'P 1'
#
loop_
_entity.id
_entity.type
_entity.pdbx_description
1 polymer ?
#
loop_
_entity_poly.entity_id
_entity_poly.type
_entity_poly.pdbx_seq_one_letter_code
_entity_poly.pdbx_strand_id
1 'polypeptide(L)'
;MLIEADNLAQKLNALEPGEIYHVTGFDGKIHDLSVPKFDKTTHDLAVHFIGYHELAKNMDANGNFVSTEHTDVVPYQIVTGPISRHTKQKLCHVEEGRQEPWDEWKYRWENGEWKTYSKALRDLVEKHKEKLKFVDQIVCFALGSSNTYVPNLPPQYEKELPARYIQHLAAWTIRKALQGIQKSDNPNDKPIPILAQDPGYCDNCKKVLHDTLGIESTSGCYDGFKAITPTSLVIVICPGEDICGMIADITATFDGPVAMLCDTIQHTDLNGKVLTLYEPWSRWDGVTEKNCKKLSVTGTADQMTETLWKYSEDCTNDYFGDSYDHLGMSHKEWMATKPPVAAQVKREDFPNTKQFEDAKAYSSKMYQAAAKIVFRDLSFYVKK
;
A
#
# COMPACT_ATOMS: atom_id res chain seq x y z
N MET A 1 -23.66 0.62 6.69
CA MET A 1 -22.33 0.63 7.32
C MET A 1 -21.20 1.09 6.39
N LEU A 2 -20.66 0.28 5.47
CA LEU A 2 -19.57 0.75 4.58
C LEU A 2 -19.96 1.99 3.74
N ILE A 3 -21.22 2.04 3.30
CA ILE A 3 -21.79 3.23 2.63
C ILE A 3 -21.82 4.45 3.56
N GLU A 4 -22.18 4.27 4.83
CA GLU A 4 -22.23 5.38 5.80
C GLU A 4 -20.82 5.88 6.14
N ALA A 5 -19.86 4.96 6.30
CA ALA A 5 -18.47 5.31 6.54
C ALA A 5 -17.86 6.09 5.36
N ASP A 6 -18.20 5.68 4.14
CA ASP A 6 -17.77 6.34 2.92
C ASP A 6 -18.39 7.75 2.78
N ASN A 7 -19.69 7.86 3.06
CA ASN A 7 -20.38 9.16 3.12
C ASN A 7 -19.78 10.09 4.19
N LEU A 8 -19.33 9.53 5.33
CA LEU A 8 -18.62 10.27 6.36
C LEU A 8 -17.22 10.69 5.87
N ALA A 9 -16.45 9.76 5.30
CA ALA A 9 -15.11 10.00 4.77
C ALA A 9 -15.09 11.18 3.77
N GLN A 10 -16.07 11.24 2.87
CA GLN A 10 -16.22 12.32 1.89
C GLN A 10 -16.52 13.69 2.53
N LYS A 11 -17.04 13.71 3.76
CA LYS A 11 -17.43 14.94 4.48
C LYS A 11 -16.40 15.40 5.51
N LEU A 12 -15.39 14.59 5.83
CA LEU A 12 -14.43 14.88 6.92
C LEU A 12 -13.86 16.30 6.87
N ASN A 13 -13.48 16.78 5.68
CA ASN A 13 -12.88 18.11 5.52
C ASN A 13 -13.84 19.27 5.81
N ALA A 14 -15.15 19.02 5.74
CA ALA A 14 -16.20 20.00 6.01
C ALA A 14 -16.66 20.01 7.48
N LEU A 15 -16.33 18.97 8.26
CA LEU A 15 -16.77 18.88 9.65
C LEU A 15 -16.07 19.90 10.54
N GLU A 16 -16.79 20.39 11.54
CA GLU A 16 -16.26 21.31 12.56
C GLU A 16 -16.08 20.60 13.92
N PRO A 17 -15.10 21.04 14.75
CA PRO A 17 -14.93 20.52 16.10
C PRO A 17 -16.23 20.53 16.92
N GLY A 18 -16.62 19.38 17.47
CA GLY A 18 -17.83 19.21 18.29
C GLY A 18 -19.13 19.04 17.50
N GLU A 19 -19.10 19.05 16.16
CA GLU A 19 -20.25 18.67 15.34
C GLU A 19 -20.62 17.20 15.60
N ILE A 20 -21.91 16.87 15.53
CA ILE A 20 -22.41 15.51 15.75
C ILE A 20 -22.74 14.88 14.41
N TYR A 21 -22.20 13.68 14.17
CA TYR A 21 -22.51 12.85 13.02
C TYR A 21 -23.27 11.60 13.45
N HIS A 22 -24.41 11.33 12.80
CA HIS A 22 -25.23 10.17 13.11
C HIS A 22 -24.77 8.93 12.33
N VAL A 23 -24.58 7.81 13.02
CA VAL A 23 -24.16 6.52 12.44
C VAL A 23 -25.08 5.40 12.88
N THR A 24 -25.33 4.42 12.02
CA THR A 24 -26.00 3.18 12.41
C THR A 24 -25.01 2.22 13.03
N GLY A 25 -25.21 1.87 14.30
CA GLY A 25 -24.42 0.89 15.04
C GLY A 25 -24.71 -0.55 14.59
N PHE A 26 -23.89 -1.50 15.05
CA PHE A 26 -24.12 -2.92 14.83
C PHE A 26 -25.40 -3.43 15.50
N ASP A 27 -25.89 -2.74 16.52
CA ASP A 27 -27.17 -2.99 17.19
C ASP A 27 -28.39 -2.50 16.39
N GLY A 28 -28.16 -1.94 15.19
CA GLY A 28 -29.21 -1.40 14.32
C GLY A 28 -29.79 -0.07 14.78
N LYS A 29 -29.27 0.54 15.85
CA LYS A 29 -29.70 1.85 16.35
C LYS A 29 -28.83 2.96 15.79
N ILE A 30 -29.35 4.19 15.82
CA ILE A 30 -28.60 5.39 15.48
C ILE A 30 -27.83 5.86 16.71
N HIS A 31 -26.55 6.13 16.54
CA HIS A 31 -25.63 6.64 17.55
C HIS A 31 -25.03 7.97 17.11
N ASP A 32 -24.68 8.81 18.08
CA ASP A 32 -24.06 10.11 17.86
C ASP A 32 -22.53 9.98 17.96
N LEU A 33 -21.82 10.33 16.88
CA LEU A 33 -20.37 10.49 16.87
C LEU A 33 -20.04 11.98 16.96
N SER A 34 -19.44 12.40 18.08
CA SER A 34 -18.91 13.76 18.19
C SER A 34 -17.60 13.86 17.41
N VAL A 35 -17.49 14.87 16.55
CA VAL A 35 -16.22 15.25 15.92
C VAL A 35 -15.28 15.72 17.03
N PRO A 36 -14.11 15.08 17.20
CA PRO A 36 -13.15 15.44 18.23
C PRO A 36 -12.65 16.88 18.05
N LYS A 37 -12.17 17.51 19.12
CA LYS A 37 -11.50 18.81 19.02
C LYS A 37 -10.19 18.65 18.24
N PHE A 38 -9.99 19.48 17.22
CA PHE A 38 -8.77 19.46 16.41
C PHE A 38 -8.46 20.85 15.84
N ASP A 39 -7.22 21.01 15.38
CA ASP A 39 -6.76 22.21 14.69
C ASP A 39 -6.52 21.85 13.22
N LYS A 40 -7.36 22.39 12.33
CA LYS A 40 -7.33 22.18 10.86
C LYS A 40 -5.98 22.56 10.21
N THR A 41 -5.12 23.31 10.91
CA THR A 41 -3.80 23.69 10.39
C THR A 41 -2.71 22.67 10.72
N THR A 42 -2.97 21.78 11.68
CA THR A 42 -1.98 20.82 12.19
C THR A 42 -2.48 19.37 12.21
N HIS A 43 -3.79 19.15 12.11
CA HIS A 43 -4.44 17.85 12.18
C HIS A 43 -5.43 17.65 11.04
N ASP A 44 -5.51 16.40 10.57
CA ASP A 44 -6.55 15.89 9.68
C ASP A 44 -7.53 15.01 10.48
N LEU A 45 -8.76 14.91 10.00
CA LEU A 45 -9.72 13.92 10.48
C LEU A 45 -9.60 12.64 9.65
N ALA A 46 -9.83 11.50 10.29
CA ALA A 46 -9.91 10.21 9.64
C ALA A 46 -11.04 9.37 10.22
N VAL A 47 -11.55 8.42 9.43
CA VAL A 47 -12.44 7.36 9.93
C VAL A 47 -11.56 6.20 10.38
N HIS A 48 -11.61 5.86 11.67
CA HIS A 48 -10.94 4.69 12.23
C HIS A 48 -11.94 3.57 12.46
N PHE A 49 -11.72 2.42 11.83
CA PHE A 49 -12.59 1.26 12.01
C PHE A 49 -12.21 0.47 13.23
N ILE A 50 -13.20 0.12 14.03
CA ILE A 50 -13.01 -0.74 15.18
C ILE A 50 -12.90 -2.17 14.64
N GLY A 51 -11.73 -2.78 14.84
CA GLY A 51 -11.48 -4.14 14.39
C GLY A 51 -12.44 -5.14 15.05
N TYR A 52 -12.78 -6.22 14.33
CA TYR A 52 -13.72 -7.25 14.79
C TYR A 52 -13.36 -7.80 16.19
N HIS A 53 -12.06 -7.94 16.47
CA HIS A 53 -11.61 -8.41 17.78
C HIS A 53 -11.94 -7.42 18.92
N GLU A 54 -11.83 -6.11 18.69
CA GLU A 54 -12.23 -5.11 19.69
C GLU A 54 -13.75 -5.10 19.87
N LEU A 55 -14.50 -5.21 18.77
CA LEU A 55 -15.96 -5.30 18.83
C LEU A 55 -16.42 -6.56 19.59
N ALA A 56 -15.81 -7.71 19.32
CA ALA A 56 -16.17 -8.99 19.92
C ALA A 56 -15.95 -9.02 21.44
N LYS A 57 -15.02 -8.20 21.98
CA LYS A 57 -14.86 -8.03 23.43
C LYS A 57 -16.09 -7.44 24.10
N ASN A 58 -16.91 -6.69 23.35
CA ASN A 58 -18.15 -6.12 23.84
C ASN A 58 -19.37 -7.04 23.59
N MET A 59 -19.18 -8.29 23.17
CA MET A 59 -20.30 -9.22 22.95
C MET A 59 -20.35 -10.30 24.04
N ASP A 60 -21.55 -10.61 24.52
CA ASP A 60 -21.78 -11.75 25.42
C ASP A 60 -21.77 -13.08 24.65
N ALA A 61 -21.89 -14.20 25.37
CA ALA A 61 -21.89 -15.54 24.77
C ALA A 61 -23.10 -15.80 23.83
N ASN A 62 -24.12 -14.94 23.85
CA ASN A 62 -25.29 -15.02 22.97
C ASN A 62 -25.19 -14.05 21.79
N GLY A 63 -24.08 -13.31 21.67
CA GLY A 63 -23.87 -12.31 20.62
C GLY A 63 -24.58 -10.97 20.87
N ASN A 64 -25.03 -10.69 22.10
CA ASN A 64 -25.57 -9.38 22.45
C ASN A 64 -24.45 -8.44 22.89
N PHE A 65 -24.56 -7.16 22.56
CA PHE A 65 -23.64 -6.14 23.08
C PHE A 65 -23.82 -5.96 24.60
N VAL A 66 -22.72 -6.03 25.35
CA VAL A 66 -22.66 -5.90 26.81
C VAL A 66 -22.78 -4.43 27.23
N SER A 67 -22.12 -3.53 26.49
CA SER A 67 -22.18 -2.09 26.63
C SER A 67 -23.05 -1.47 25.54
N THR A 68 -23.81 -0.44 25.89
CA THR A 68 -24.53 0.42 24.95
C THR A 68 -23.82 1.74 24.68
N GLU A 69 -22.61 1.93 25.22
CA GLU A 69 -21.80 3.10 24.89
C GLU A 69 -21.47 3.09 23.40
N HIS A 70 -21.60 4.24 22.75
CA HIS A 70 -21.45 4.36 21.30
C HIS A 70 -20.11 3.77 20.84
N THR A 71 -19.01 3.97 21.57
CA THR A 71 -17.68 3.45 21.23
C THR A 71 -17.62 1.93 21.09
N ASP A 72 -18.56 1.21 21.71
CA ASP A 72 -18.50 -0.24 21.83
C ASP A 72 -19.50 -0.94 20.89
N VAL A 73 -20.36 -0.17 20.21
CA VAL A 73 -21.41 -0.67 19.30
C VAL A 73 -21.37 -0.05 17.92
N VAL A 74 -20.57 1.01 17.73
CA VAL A 74 -20.34 1.61 16.40
C VAL A 74 -19.16 0.96 15.68
N PRO A 75 -19.24 0.80 14.36
CA PRO A 75 -18.20 0.17 13.54
C PRO A 75 -16.95 1.03 13.31
N TYR A 76 -17.06 2.33 13.52
CA TYR A 76 -15.97 3.26 13.29
C TYR A 76 -16.15 4.54 14.11
N GLN A 77 -15.04 5.24 14.31
CA GLN A 77 -14.96 6.51 15.02
C GLN A 77 -14.32 7.57 14.14
N ILE A 78 -14.64 8.84 14.42
CA ILE A 78 -13.90 9.98 13.86
C ILE A 78 -12.70 10.23 14.76
N VAL A 79 -11.51 10.06 14.22
CA VAL A 79 -10.25 10.29 14.94
C VAL A 79 -9.51 11.49 14.36
N THR A 80 -8.64 12.08 15.16
CA THR A 80 -7.71 13.11 14.70
C THR A 80 -6.33 12.49 14.53
N GLY A 81 -5.64 12.87 13.46
CA GLY A 81 -4.23 12.56 13.24
C GLY A 81 -3.47 13.82 12.87
N PRO A 82 -2.15 13.90 13.14
CA PRO A 82 -1.35 15.00 12.62
C PRO A 82 -1.38 15.00 11.08
N ILE A 83 -1.45 16.19 10.47
CA ILE A 83 -1.31 16.32 9.01
C ILE A 83 -0.03 15.61 8.58
N SER A 84 -0.14 14.77 7.55
CA SER A 84 1.00 13.98 7.08
C SER A 84 2.19 14.89 6.77
N ARG A 85 3.41 14.40 7.05
CA ARG A 85 4.64 15.12 6.70
C ARG A 85 4.66 15.50 5.21
N HIS A 86 4.14 14.61 4.36
CA HIS A 86 4.01 14.82 2.92
C HIS A 86 3.21 16.09 2.59
N THR A 87 1.98 16.20 3.14
CA THR A 87 1.10 17.35 2.94
C THR A 87 1.72 18.62 3.54
N LYS A 88 2.20 18.55 4.78
CA LYS A 88 2.78 19.70 5.50
C LYS A 88 3.99 20.29 4.79
N GLN A 89 4.85 19.45 4.24
CA GLN A 89 6.08 19.87 3.56
C GLN A 89 5.91 19.99 2.05
N LYS A 90 4.70 19.76 1.51
CA LYS A 90 4.44 19.82 0.07
C LYS A 90 5.43 18.97 -0.73
N LEU A 91 5.70 17.75 -0.28
CA LEU A 91 6.81 16.95 -0.82
C LEU A 91 6.63 16.54 -2.29
N CYS A 92 5.42 16.60 -2.85
CA CYS A 92 5.16 16.39 -4.29
C CYS A 92 5.20 17.66 -5.12
N HIS A 93 5.36 18.83 -4.51
CA HIS A 93 5.46 20.08 -5.24
C HIS A 93 6.89 20.24 -5.74
N VAL A 94 7.01 20.59 -7.00
CA VAL A 94 8.29 20.98 -7.59
C VAL A 94 8.62 22.37 -7.05
N GLU A 95 9.86 22.56 -6.59
CA GLU A 95 10.32 23.87 -6.14
C GLU A 95 10.18 24.90 -7.27
N GLU A 96 9.80 26.13 -6.94
CA GLU A 96 9.63 27.19 -7.94
C GLU A 96 10.91 27.37 -8.76
N GLY A 97 10.76 27.40 -10.09
CA GLY A 97 11.88 27.52 -11.03
C GLY A 97 12.61 26.21 -11.35
N ARG A 98 12.23 25.08 -10.76
CA ARG A 98 12.71 23.76 -11.20
C ARG A 98 11.78 23.13 -12.23
N GLN A 99 12.36 22.39 -13.16
CA GLN A 99 11.61 21.56 -14.10
C GLN A 99 10.98 20.38 -13.34
N GLU A 100 9.76 20.01 -13.70
CA GLU A 100 9.13 18.83 -13.11
C GLU A 100 9.90 17.56 -13.50
N PRO A 101 10.21 16.67 -12.54
CA PRO A 101 11.09 15.53 -12.80
C PRO A 101 10.36 14.37 -13.52
N TRP A 102 9.05 14.48 -13.71
CA TRP A 102 8.18 13.39 -14.18
C TRP A 102 8.58 12.84 -15.55
N ASP A 103 8.92 13.74 -16.48
CA ASP A 103 9.34 13.36 -17.84
C ASP A 103 10.73 12.72 -17.84
N GLU A 104 11.66 13.23 -17.02
CA GLU A 104 12.98 12.62 -16.86
C GLU A 104 12.85 11.22 -16.27
N TRP A 105 12.07 11.06 -15.20
CA TRP A 105 11.87 9.76 -14.57
C TRP A 105 11.19 8.77 -15.50
N LYS A 106 10.21 9.22 -16.30
CA LYS A 106 9.58 8.40 -17.34
C LYS A 106 10.57 8.03 -18.44
N TYR A 107 11.47 8.93 -18.83
CA TYR A 107 12.54 8.62 -19.77
C TYR A 107 13.51 7.57 -19.21
N ARG A 108 13.96 7.72 -17.96
CA ARG A 108 14.85 6.78 -17.27
C ARG A 108 14.18 5.40 -17.08
N TRP A 109 12.87 5.40 -16.87
CA TRP A 109 12.03 4.21 -16.86
C TRP A 109 12.00 3.45 -18.18
N GLU A 110 11.83 4.14 -19.31
CA GLU A 110 11.71 3.49 -20.61
C GLU A 110 13.06 3.19 -21.26
N ASN A 111 14.05 4.05 -21.04
CA ASN A 111 15.29 4.08 -21.81
C ASN A 111 16.57 4.07 -20.97
N GLY A 112 16.49 4.49 -19.70
CA GLY A 112 17.64 4.62 -18.80
C GLY A 112 17.82 3.42 -17.88
N GLU A 113 18.25 3.70 -16.65
CA GLU A 113 18.68 2.69 -15.70
C GLU A 113 17.56 1.83 -15.11
N TRP A 114 16.29 2.25 -15.24
CA TRP A 114 15.13 1.45 -14.81
C TRP A 114 14.46 0.67 -15.95
N LYS A 115 15.03 0.74 -17.17
CA LYS A 115 14.52 0.02 -18.35
C LYS A 115 14.38 -1.48 -18.15
N THR A 116 15.26 -2.09 -17.36
CA THR A 116 15.22 -3.52 -17.04
C THR A 116 13.93 -3.89 -16.32
N TYR A 117 13.51 -3.11 -15.32
CA TYR A 117 12.23 -3.30 -14.62
C TYR A 117 11.05 -3.09 -15.56
N SER A 118 11.08 -2.00 -16.33
CA SER A 118 10.04 -1.70 -17.33
C SER A 118 9.88 -2.83 -18.35
N LYS A 119 10.98 -3.41 -18.81
CA LYS A 119 10.96 -4.56 -19.73
C LYS A 119 10.40 -5.80 -19.04
N ALA A 120 10.87 -6.13 -17.84
CA ALA A 120 10.43 -7.32 -17.12
C ALA A 120 8.91 -7.31 -16.83
N LEU A 121 8.32 -6.15 -16.52
CA LEU A 121 6.85 -6.03 -16.37
C LEU A 121 6.11 -6.32 -17.68
N ARG A 122 6.63 -5.81 -18.81
CA ARG A 122 6.04 -6.11 -20.13
C ARG A 122 6.16 -7.60 -20.47
N ASP A 123 7.32 -8.19 -20.21
CA ASP A 123 7.57 -9.61 -20.46
C ASP A 123 6.62 -10.50 -19.63
N LEU A 124 6.34 -10.15 -18.37
CA LEU A 124 5.36 -10.86 -17.53
C LEU A 124 3.94 -10.76 -18.09
N VAL A 125 3.52 -9.58 -18.52
CA VAL A 125 2.20 -9.39 -19.13
C VAL A 125 2.08 -10.19 -20.43
N GLU A 126 3.11 -10.19 -21.28
CA GLU A 126 3.14 -10.98 -22.51
C GLU A 126 3.12 -12.49 -22.25
N LYS A 127 3.88 -12.96 -21.23
CA LYS A 127 3.88 -14.36 -20.82
C LYS A 127 2.48 -14.87 -20.46
N HIS A 128 1.66 -14.02 -19.84
CA HIS A 128 0.32 -14.34 -19.35
C HIS A 128 -0.82 -13.78 -20.21
N LYS A 129 -0.54 -13.37 -21.45
CA LYS A 129 -1.49 -12.64 -22.30
C LYS A 129 -2.84 -13.32 -22.48
N GLU A 130 -2.90 -14.64 -22.54
CA GLU A 130 -4.15 -15.38 -22.75
C GLU A 130 -5.12 -15.23 -21.58
N LYS A 131 -4.59 -15.07 -20.36
CA LYS A 131 -5.37 -14.81 -19.15
C LYS A 131 -5.66 -13.32 -18.99
N LEU A 132 -4.65 -12.50 -19.25
CA LEU A 132 -4.70 -11.07 -19.02
C LEU A 132 -5.48 -10.27 -20.09
N LYS A 133 -5.81 -10.87 -21.24
CA LYS A 133 -6.63 -10.21 -22.28
C LYS A 133 -8.03 -9.82 -21.81
N PHE A 134 -8.51 -10.37 -20.70
CA PHE A 134 -9.80 -10.04 -20.11
C PHE A 134 -9.72 -8.94 -19.04
N VAL A 135 -8.54 -8.40 -18.76
CA VAL A 135 -8.38 -7.33 -17.77
C VAL A 135 -9.05 -6.06 -18.24
N ASP A 136 -10.13 -5.65 -17.58
CA ASP A 136 -10.89 -4.44 -17.92
C ASP A 136 -10.53 -3.24 -17.04
N GLN A 137 -9.80 -3.46 -15.94
CA GLN A 137 -9.33 -2.39 -15.06
C GLN A 137 -8.12 -2.82 -14.24
N ILE A 138 -7.34 -1.83 -13.78
CA ILE A 138 -6.25 -2.00 -12.82
C ILE A 138 -6.59 -1.25 -11.54
N VAL A 139 -6.49 -1.92 -10.40
CA VAL A 139 -6.67 -1.31 -9.08
C VAL A 139 -5.34 -1.34 -8.33
N CYS A 140 -4.86 -0.16 -7.92
CA CYS A 140 -3.58 -0.01 -7.26
C CYS A 140 -3.76 0.38 -5.78
N PHE A 141 -2.96 -0.21 -4.90
CA PHE A 141 -2.91 0.12 -3.49
C PHE A 141 -1.49 0.39 -3.04
N ALA A 142 -1.35 1.33 -2.10
CA ALA A 142 -0.12 1.58 -1.35
C ALA A 142 1.11 2.02 -2.18
N LEU A 143 0.93 2.57 -3.40
CA LEU A 143 2.04 2.98 -4.26
C LEU A 143 2.80 4.23 -3.77
N GLY A 144 2.33 4.85 -2.68
CA GLY A 144 2.92 5.97 -1.99
C GLY A 144 2.74 7.32 -2.70
N SER A 145 2.85 8.41 -1.93
CA SER A 145 2.78 9.78 -2.47
C SER A 145 3.91 10.10 -3.48
N SER A 146 3.62 10.91 -4.51
CA SER A 146 4.57 11.34 -5.55
C SER A 146 5.60 12.35 -5.05
N ASN A 147 6.38 11.99 -4.03
CA ASN A 147 7.40 12.86 -3.44
C ASN A 147 8.49 13.18 -4.48
N THR A 148 8.70 14.46 -4.76
CA THR A 148 9.81 14.96 -5.55
C THR A 148 11.08 15.12 -4.73
N TYR A 149 10.97 15.27 -3.40
CA TYR A 149 12.14 15.49 -2.56
C TYR A 149 12.05 14.99 -1.10
N VAL A 150 13.22 14.82 -0.46
CA VAL A 150 13.34 14.66 1.01
C VAL A 150 14.04 15.87 1.63
N PRO A 151 13.38 16.59 2.55
CA PRO A 151 14.05 17.66 3.26
C PRO A 151 15.11 17.08 4.22
N ASN A 152 16.23 17.80 4.33
CA ASN A 152 17.36 17.50 5.21
C ASN A 152 18.22 16.29 4.81
N LEU A 153 18.18 15.86 3.55
CA LEU A 153 19.23 14.98 3.04
C LEU A 153 20.55 15.77 2.88
N PRO A 154 21.70 15.22 3.32
CA PRO A 154 22.99 15.87 3.12
C PRO A 154 23.30 16.11 1.62
N PRO A 155 24.10 17.13 1.26
CA PRO A 155 24.30 17.57 -0.13
C PRO A 155 24.81 16.50 -1.10
N GLN A 156 25.53 15.48 -0.58
CA GLN A 156 26.08 14.39 -1.37
C GLN A 156 25.06 13.31 -1.78
N TYR A 157 23.79 13.47 -1.42
CA TYR A 157 22.74 12.50 -1.72
C TYR A 157 21.72 13.08 -2.70
N GLU A 158 21.12 12.19 -3.51
CA GLU A 158 20.00 12.54 -4.36
C GLU A 158 18.88 13.14 -3.50
N LYS A 159 18.50 14.38 -3.81
CA LYS A 159 17.37 15.03 -3.16
C LYS A 159 16.05 14.38 -3.57
N GLU A 160 16.03 13.66 -4.68
CA GLU A 160 14.86 13.09 -5.35
C GLU A 160 14.45 11.73 -4.79
N LEU A 161 13.14 11.45 -4.77
CA LEU A 161 12.57 10.14 -4.40
C LEU A 161 11.73 9.56 -5.54
N PRO A 162 12.35 9.08 -6.62
CA PRO A 162 11.60 8.61 -7.77
C PRO A 162 10.82 7.32 -7.47
N ALA A 163 11.21 6.54 -6.46
CA ALA A 163 10.68 5.21 -6.16
C ALA A 163 9.14 5.14 -6.20
N ARG A 164 8.45 6.03 -5.48
CA ARG A 164 6.98 6.05 -5.42
C ARG A 164 6.35 6.37 -6.79
N TYR A 165 6.86 7.38 -7.50
CA TYR A 165 6.38 7.67 -8.85
C TYR A 165 6.66 6.52 -9.83
N ILE A 166 7.80 5.83 -9.70
CA ILE A 166 8.11 4.66 -10.53
C ILE A 166 7.15 3.49 -10.27
N GLN A 167 6.65 3.32 -9.04
CA GLN A 167 5.60 2.33 -8.78
C GLN A 167 4.32 2.62 -9.58
N HIS A 168 3.99 3.88 -9.82
CA HIS A 168 2.89 4.26 -10.72
C HIS A 168 3.26 4.05 -12.20
N LEU A 169 4.53 4.26 -12.57
CA LEU A 169 5.03 3.90 -13.90
C LEU A 169 4.94 2.39 -14.16
N ALA A 170 5.05 1.54 -13.14
CA ALA A 170 4.79 0.10 -13.27
C ALA A 170 3.34 -0.17 -13.64
N ALA A 171 2.37 0.41 -12.92
CA ALA A 171 0.94 0.30 -13.24
C ALA A 171 0.65 0.80 -14.66
N TRP A 172 1.21 1.96 -15.02
CA TRP A 172 1.10 2.53 -16.37
C TRP A 172 1.69 1.61 -17.45
N THR A 173 2.82 0.96 -17.18
CA THR A 173 3.50 0.03 -18.10
C THR A 173 2.68 -1.23 -18.32
N ILE A 174 2.14 -1.81 -17.24
CA ILE A 174 1.25 -2.97 -17.30
C ILE A 174 0.03 -2.61 -18.14
N ARG A 175 -0.62 -1.48 -17.88
CA ARG A 175 -1.75 -1.02 -18.70
C ARG A 175 -1.39 -0.96 -20.18
N LYS A 176 -0.27 -0.32 -20.54
CA LYS A 176 0.16 -0.24 -21.94
C LYS A 176 0.38 -1.61 -22.58
N ALA A 177 0.97 -2.54 -21.83
CA ALA A 177 1.18 -3.91 -22.31
C ALA A 177 -0.16 -4.64 -22.51
N LEU A 178 -1.09 -4.53 -21.57
CA LEU A 178 -2.44 -5.11 -21.67
C LEU A 178 -3.21 -4.55 -22.86
N GLN A 179 -3.18 -3.24 -23.09
CA GLN A 179 -3.80 -2.61 -24.26
C GLN A 179 -3.18 -3.13 -25.57
N GLY A 180 -1.87 -3.37 -25.58
CA GLY A 180 -1.16 -3.96 -26.72
C GLY A 180 -1.58 -5.40 -27.02
N ILE A 181 -2.07 -6.14 -26.03
CA ILE A 181 -2.64 -7.49 -26.18
C ILE A 181 -4.10 -7.41 -26.64
N GLN A 182 -4.88 -6.50 -26.06
CA GLN A 182 -6.31 -6.36 -26.31
C GLN A 182 -6.64 -5.71 -27.66
N LYS A 183 -5.63 -5.24 -28.41
CA LYS A 183 -5.68 -4.60 -29.74
C LYS A 183 -7.11 -4.37 -30.24
N SER A 184 -7.66 -3.23 -29.86
CA SER A 184 -8.78 -2.70 -30.58
C SER A 184 -8.26 -1.86 -31.75
N ASP A 185 -8.69 -2.20 -32.95
CA ASP A 185 -8.49 -1.36 -34.14
C ASP A 185 -9.32 -0.06 -34.08
N ASN A 186 -10.12 0.13 -33.03
CA ASN A 186 -10.92 1.33 -32.83
C ASN A 186 -10.11 2.40 -32.06
N PRO A 187 -9.75 3.53 -32.71
CA PRO A 187 -9.05 4.62 -32.04
C PRO A 187 -9.87 5.32 -30.94
N ASN A 188 -11.17 5.02 -30.81
CA ASN A 188 -12.03 5.53 -29.74
C ASN A 188 -12.08 4.61 -28.52
N ASP A 189 -11.36 3.48 -28.53
CA ASP A 189 -11.36 2.60 -27.37
C ASP A 189 -10.66 3.27 -26.19
N LYS A 190 -11.42 3.37 -25.09
CA LYS A 190 -10.93 3.98 -23.87
C LYS A 190 -9.77 3.16 -23.33
N PRO A 191 -8.74 3.81 -22.78
CA PRO A 191 -7.68 3.08 -22.10
C PRO A 191 -8.25 2.29 -20.92
N ILE A 192 -7.66 1.12 -20.63
CA ILE A 192 -7.99 0.35 -19.44
C ILE A 192 -7.83 1.29 -18.22
N PRO A 193 -8.89 1.57 -17.45
CA PRO A 193 -8.81 2.48 -16.31
C PRO A 193 -7.83 1.96 -15.27
N ILE A 194 -7.12 2.89 -14.62
CA ILE A 194 -6.33 2.62 -13.43
C ILE A 194 -6.93 3.44 -12.31
N LEU A 195 -7.35 2.78 -11.23
CA LEU A 195 -7.76 3.42 -9.99
C LEU A 195 -6.69 3.18 -8.92
N ALA A 196 -6.04 4.25 -8.46
CA ALA A 196 -5.06 4.20 -7.39
C ALA A 196 -5.65 4.68 -6.07
N GLN A 197 -5.41 3.92 -5.00
CA GLN A 197 -5.80 4.25 -3.64
C GLN A 197 -4.57 4.24 -2.73
N ASP A 198 -4.20 5.41 -2.22
CA ASP A 198 -3.16 5.54 -1.21
C ASP A 198 -3.54 6.67 -0.23
N PRO A 199 -3.58 6.42 1.08
CA PRO A 199 -3.92 7.44 2.07
C PRO A 199 -2.89 8.57 2.14
N GLY A 200 -1.69 8.38 1.60
CA GLY A 200 -0.66 9.40 1.48
C GLY A 200 -0.85 10.40 0.34
N TYR A 201 -1.83 10.21 -0.56
CA TYR A 201 -2.08 11.16 -1.65
C TYR A 201 -2.69 12.47 -1.14
N CYS A 202 -1.99 13.58 -1.38
CA CYS A 202 -2.63 14.90 -1.40
C CYS A 202 -3.18 15.23 -2.80
N ASP A 203 -3.94 16.32 -2.93
CA ASP A 203 -4.58 16.70 -4.19
C ASP A 203 -3.58 16.95 -5.34
N ASN A 204 -2.38 17.45 -5.02
CA ASN A 204 -1.34 17.60 -6.05
C ASN A 204 -0.82 16.25 -6.55
N CYS A 205 -0.72 15.22 -5.68
CA CYS A 205 -0.37 13.87 -6.14
C CYS A 205 -1.42 13.35 -7.12
N LYS A 206 -2.71 13.46 -6.77
CA LYS A 206 -3.83 13.03 -7.62
C LYS A 206 -3.79 13.72 -8.98
N LYS A 207 -3.57 15.04 -8.98
CA LYS A 207 -3.43 15.84 -10.20
C LYS A 207 -2.25 15.37 -11.06
N VAL A 208 -1.06 15.21 -10.48
CA VAL A 208 0.11 14.73 -11.23
C VAL A 208 -0.16 13.36 -11.84
N LEU A 209 -0.71 12.41 -11.07
CA LEU A 209 -1.01 11.07 -11.56
C LEU A 209 -2.02 11.08 -12.71
N HIS A 210 -3.07 11.89 -12.61
CA HIS A 210 -4.04 12.09 -13.69
C HIS A 210 -3.38 12.72 -14.92
N ASP A 211 -2.72 13.86 -14.77
CA ASP A 211 -2.22 14.66 -15.90
C ASP A 211 -1.04 14.00 -16.63
N THR A 212 -0.16 13.32 -15.90
CA THR A 212 1.09 12.76 -16.47
C THR A 212 0.96 11.29 -16.89
N LEU A 213 0.14 10.52 -16.16
CA LEU A 213 -0.01 9.08 -16.35
C LEU A 213 -1.44 8.67 -16.68
N GLY A 214 -2.45 9.53 -16.61
CA GLY A 214 -3.85 9.15 -16.79
C GLY A 214 -4.28 8.09 -15.78
N ILE A 215 -3.83 8.22 -14.53
CA ILE A 215 -4.20 7.36 -13.40
C ILE A 215 -5.19 8.12 -12.54
N GLU A 216 -6.39 7.56 -12.37
CA GLU A 216 -7.38 8.11 -11.44
C GLU A 216 -6.98 7.77 -10.02
N SER A 217 -7.16 8.70 -9.09
CA SER A 217 -6.88 8.47 -7.67
C SER A 217 -8.14 8.72 -6.86
N THR A 218 -8.46 7.81 -5.94
CA THR A 218 -9.61 7.99 -5.04
C THR A 218 -9.21 8.65 -3.72
N SER A 219 -10.15 9.39 -3.15
CA SER A 219 -10.10 9.91 -1.77
C SER A 219 -10.98 9.09 -0.82
N GLY A 220 -11.83 8.20 -1.35
CA GLY A 220 -12.64 7.30 -0.56
C GLY A 220 -11.78 6.23 0.09
N CYS A 221 -12.10 5.87 1.34
CA CYS A 221 -11.32 4.89 2.10
C CYS A 221 -11.40 3.47 1.48
N TYR A 222 -12.38 3.20 0.62
CA TYR A 222 -12.69 1.84 0.12
C TYR A 222 -12.94 1.75 -1.38
N ASP A 223 -12.83 2.82 -2.13
CA ASP A 223 -13.25 2.80 -3.54
C ASP A 223 -12.38 1.85 -4.37
N GLY A 224 -11.09 1.75 -4.05
CA GLY A 224 -10.20 0.74 -4.60
C GLY A 224 -10.72 -0.67 -4.34
N PHE A 225 -11.04 -1.00 -3.08
CA PHE A 225 -11.55 -2.33 -2.72
C PHE A 225 -12.88 -2.66 -3.40
N LYS A 226 -13.80 -1.68 -3.49
CA LYS A 226 -15.08 -1.83 -4.19
C LYS A 226 -14.93 -1.98 -5.71
N ALA A 227 -13.86 -1.42 -6.28
CA ALA A 227 -13.59 -1.51 -7.72
C ALA A 227 -13.02 -2.87 -8.14
N ILE A 228 -12.65 -3.75 -7.20
CA ILE A 228 -12.11 -5.06 -7.55
C ILE A 228 -13.25 -5.97 -8.05
N THR A 229 -13.03 -6.57 -9.21
CA THR A 229 -13.93 -7.47 -9.91
C THR A 229 -13.17 -8.73 -10.33
N PRO A 230 -13.85 -9.79 -10.82
CA PRO A 230 -13.18 -11.00 -11.29
C PRO A 230 -12.17 -10.76 -12.43
N THR A 231 -12.35 -9.68 -13.21
CA THR A 231 -11.51 -9.30 -14.34
C THR A 231 -10.45 -8.25 -13.97
N SER A 232 -10.44 -7.72 -12.75
CA SER A 232 -9.45 -6.71 -12.36
C SER A 232 -8.04 -7.30 -12.26
N LEU A 233 -7.03 -6.50 -12.60
CA LEU A 233 -5.65 -6.73 -12.16
C LEU A 233 -5.38 -5.84 -10.95
N VAL A 234 -4.87 -6.41 -9.86
CA VAL A 234 -4.54 -5.66 -8.65
C VAL A 234 -3.02 -5.44 -8.56
N ILE A 235 -2.59 -4.25 -8.16
CA ILE A 235 -1.19 -3.93 -7.89
C ILE A 235 -1.05 -3.43 -6.44
N VAL A 236 -0.21 -4.08 -5.65
CA VAL A 236 0.05 -3.73 -4.24
C VAL A 236 1.56 -3.69 -4.01
N ILE A 237 2.17 -2.51 -4.02
CA ILE A 237 3.63 -2.37 -3.84
C ILE A 237 3.91 -1.69 -2.51
N CYS A 238 4.81 -2.27 -1.70
CA CYS A 238 5.19 -1.76 -0.38
C CYS A 238 4.01 -1.43 0.57
N PRO A 239 3.00 -2.32 0.73
CA PRO A 239 1.91 -2.05 1.66
C PRO A 239 2.40 -2.05 3.11
N GLY A 240 1.90 -1.09 3.90
CA GLY A 240 2.10 -1.07 5.35
C GLY A 240 1.15 -2.01 6.10
N GLU A 241 0.09 -2.47 5.44
CA GLU A 241 -0.98 -3.32 5.97
C GLU A 241 -1.16 -4.59 5.12
N ASP A 242 -1.91 -5.58 5.60
CA ASP A 242 -2.23 -6.81 4.84
C ASP A 242 -3.32 -6.61 3.79
N ILE A 243 -3.02 -5.78 2.80
CA ILE A 243 -3.93 -5.47 1.70
C ILE A 243 -4.23 -6.72 0.86
N CYS A 244 -3.27 -7.63 0.66
CA CYS A 244 -3.48 -8.84 -0.14
C CYS A 244 -4.48 -9.79 0.53
N GLY A 245 -4.35 -10.03 1.84
CA GLY A 245 -5.31 -10.82 2.61
C GLY A 245 -6.71 -10.20 2.60
N MET A 246 -6.81 -8.88 2.80
CA MET A 246 -8.09 -8.16 2.70
C MET A 246 -8.73 -8.33 1.32
N ILE A 247 -7.94 -8.21 0.24
CA ILE A 247 -8.45 -8.39 -1.13
C ILE A 247 -8.97 -9.80 -1.31
N ALA A 248 -8.21 -10.82 -0.91
CA ALA A 248 -8.66 -12.21 -1.03
C ALA A 248 -10.00 -12.42 -0.32
N ASP A 249 -10.16 -11.94 0.91
CA ASP A 249 -11.39 -12.12 1.70
C ASP A 249 -12.61 -11.41 1.08
N ILE A 250 -12.49 -10.13 0.70
CA ILE A 250 -13.63 -9.40 0.12
C ILE A 250 -14.03 -9.94 -1.27
N THR A 251 -13.11 -10.63 -1.94
CA THR A 251 -13.31 -11.21 -3.27
C THR A 251 -13.56 -12.72 -3.24
N ALA A 252 -13.74 -13.31 -2.04
CA ALA A 252 -13.96 -14.75 -1.86
C ALA A 252 -15.14 -15.29 -2.68
N THR A 253 -16.14 -14.45 -2.94
CA THR A 253 -17.34 -14.83 -3.72
C THR A 253 -17.07 -15.09 -5.21
N PHE A 254 -15.91 -14.67 -5.72
CA PHE A 254 -15.50 -14.89 -7.11
C PHE A 254 -14.04 -15.35 -7.23
N ASP A 255 -13.47 -15.86 -6.13
CA ASP A 255 -12.12 -16.40 -6.06
C ASP A 255 -11.03 -15.40 -6.48
N GLY A 256 -11.18 -14.12 -6.15
CA GLY A 256 -10.15 -13.12 -6.38
C GLY A 256 -10.02 -12.54 -7.80
N PRO A 257 -9.17 -11.50 -7.96
CA PRO A 257 -8.90 -10.85 -9.24
C PRO A 257 -8.17 -11.79 -10.21
N VAL A 258 -8.25 -11.52 -11.52
CA VAL A 258 -7.56 -12.37 -12.53
C VAL A 258 -6.05 -12.43 -12.31
N ALA A 259 -5.47 -11.33 -11.80
CA ALA A 259 -4.07 -11.28 -11.42
C ALA A 259 -3.80 -10.29 -10.29
N MET A 260 -2.73 -10.53 -9.55
CA MET A 260 -2.23 -9.65 -8.50
C MET A 260 -0.70 -9.53 -8.60
N LEU A 261 -0.19 -8.31 -8.78
CA LEU A 261 1.21 -7.97 -8.62
C LEU A 261 1.41 -7.42 -7.21
N CYS A 262 2.17 -8.10 -6.36
CA CYS A 262 2.33 -7.69 -4.98
C CYS A 262 3.76 -7.80 -4.47
N ASP A 263 4.12 -6.88 -3.58
CA ASP A 263 5.36 -6.90 -2.80
C ASP A 263 5.13 -7.64 -1.46
N THR A 264 6.24 -7.98 -0.84
CA THR A 264 6.35 -8.34 0.57
C THR A 264 5.70 -7.27 1.49
N ILE A 265 4.93 -7.68 2.52
CA ILE A 265 4.27 -6.78 3.48
C ILE A 265 5.31 -6.38 4.54
N GLN A 266 5.45 -5.07 4.71
CA GLN A 266 6.29 -4.56 5.79
C GLN A 266 5.42 -4.17 6.97
N HIS A 267 5.24 -5.09 7.92
CA HIS A 267 4.56 -4.74 9.16
C HIS A 267 5.50 -3.90 10.04
N THR A 268 5.18 -2.61 10.13
CA THR A 268 5.78 -1.68 11.11
C THR A 268 4.86 -1.60 12.32
N ASP A 269 5.38 -1.63 13.55
CA ASP A 269 4.53 -1.28 14.70
C ASP A 269 4.14 0.20 14.68
N LEU A 270 3.21 0.53 15.58
CA LEU A 270 2.79 1.91 15.89
C LEU A 270 3.95 2.85 16.29
N ASN A 271 5.14 2.31 16.60
CA ASN A 271 6.33 3.11 16.93
C ASN A 271 7.28 3.27 15.73
N GLY A 272 6.88 2.84 14.53
CA GLY A 272 7.70 2.88 13.33
C GLY A 272 8.88 1.91 13.35
N LYS A 273 8.93 0.99 14.32
CA LYS A 273 9.89 -0.11 14.31
C LYS A 273 9.34 -1.15 13.33
N VAL A 274 10.15 -1.51 12.34
CA VAL A 274 9.88 -2.70 11.52
C VAL A 274 9.87 -3.89 12.47
N LEU A 275 8.67 -4.36 12.84
CA LEU A 275 8.52 -5.48 13.78
C LEU A 275 8.98 -6.76 13.11
N THR A 276 8.61 -6.90 11.83
CA THR A 276 8.89 -8.08 11.01
C THR A 276 8.59 -7.74 9.56
N LEU A 277 9.49 -8.17 8.67
CA LEU A 277 9.26 -8.18 7.24
C LEU A 277 8.69 -9.55 6.92
N TYR A 278 7.39 -9.59 6.65
CA TYR A 278 6.76 -10.79 6.18
C TYR A 278 6.50 -10.56 4.69
N GLU A 279 7.01 -11.41 3.80
CA GLU A 279 6.27 -11.62 2.57
C GLU A 279 4.80 -11.91 2.96
N PRO A 280 3.74 -11.41 2.29
CA PRO A 280 2.36 -11.72 2.68
C PRO A 280 2.16 -13.22 2.87
N TRP A 281 2.90 -13.98 2.06
CA TRP A 281 3.04 -15.43 2.00
C TRP A 281 4.19 -16.02 2.86
N SER A 282 5.01 -15.26 3.58
CA SER A 282 6.04 -15.81 4.49
C SER A 282 5.54 -16.22 5.89
N ARG A 283 4.30 -15.82 6.27
CA ARG A 283 3.52 -16.60 7.24
C ARG A 283 3.30 -18.06 6.78
N TRP A 284 3.66 -18.41 5.54
CA TRP A 284 3.06 -19.52 4.78
C TRP A 284 4.03 -20.47 4.08
N ASP A 285 5.30 -20.10 3.84
CA ASP A 285 6.33 -21.01 3.29
C ASP A 285 6.66 -22.22 4.20
N GLY A 286 6.08 -22.27 5.41
CA GLY A 286 6.10 -23.42 6.31
C GLY A 286 4.74 -24.09 6.55
N VAL A 287 3.65 -23.62 5.92
CA VAL A 287 2.28 -24.08 6.18
C VAL A 287 1.86 -25.11 5.13
N THR A 288 2.22 -26.37 5.38
CA THR A 288 1.62 -27.51 4.67
C THR A 288 0.14 -27.66 5.06
N GLU A 289 -0.67 -28.39 4.28
CA GLU A 289 -2.05 -28.77 4.68
C GLU A 289 -2.11 -29.37 6.11
N LYS A 290 -1.02 -30.04 6.52
CA LYS A 290 -0.80 -30.61 7.85
C LYS A 290 -0.57 -29.56 8.94
N ASN A 291 0.00 -28.40 8.60
CA ASN A 291 0.27 -27.28 9.50
C ASN A 291 -0.89 -26.27 9.55
N CYS A 292 -1.68 -26.11 8.47
CA CYS A 292 -2.98 -25.43 8.53
C CYS A 292 -3.89 -26.09 9.58
N LYS A 293 -3.94 -27.43 9.60
CA LYS A 293 -4.67 -28.21 10.62
C LYS A 293 -4.08 -28.12 12.03
N LYS A 294 -2.82 -27.70 12.21
CA LYS A 294 -2.24 -27.47 13.54
C LYS A 294 -2.47 -26.04 14.03
N LEU A 295 -2.44 -25.05 13.13
CA LEU A 295 -2.82 -23.67 13.43
C LEU A 295 -4.32 -23.52 13.72
N SER A 296 -5.15 -24.40 13.15
CA SER A 296 -6.57 -24.48 13.49
C SER A 296 -6.86 -25.08 14.88
N VAL A 297 -5.92 -25.85 15.45
CA VAL A 297 -6.05 -26.42 16.81
C VAL A 297 -5.71 -25.38 17.89
N THR A 298 -4.92 -24.35 17.55
CA THR A 298 -4.69 -23.17 18.40
C THR A 298 -5.60 -21.97 18.06
N GLY A 299 -6.46 -22.10 17.03
CA GLY A 299 -7.57 -21.17 16.76
C GLY A 299 -7.22 -19.85 16.05
N THR A 300 -6.17 -19.76 15.22
CA THR A 300 -5.74 -18.45 14.67
C THR A 300 -5.42 -18.39 13.18
N ALA A 301 -5.82 -19.38 12.38
CA ALA A 301 -5.95 -19.11 10.95
C ALA A 301 -7.29 -18.39 10.75
N ASP A 302 -7.27 -17.06 10.62
CA ASP A 302 -8.47 -16.30 10.30
C ASP A 302 -8.98 -16.61 8.88
N GLN A 303 -10.21 -16.24 8.56
CA GLN A 303 -10.81 -16.52 7.24
C GLN A 303 -10.04 -15.85 6.08
N MET A 304 -9.42 -14.69 6.36
CA MET A 304 -8.53 -13.98 5.42
C MET A 304 -7.37 -14.87 4.98
N THR A 305 -6.76 -15.54 5.95
CA THR A 305 -5.68 -16.50 5.77
C THR A 305 -6.11 -17.60 4.77
N GLU A 306 -7.20 -18.33 5.02
CA GLU A 306 -7.61 -19.44 4.14
C GLU A 306 -7.88 -18.98 2.69
N THR A 307 -8.49 -17.82 2.52
CA THR A 307 -8.90 -17.32 1.20
C THR A 307 -7.71 -16.88 0.35
N LEU A 308 -6.71 -16.22 0.95
CA LEU A 308 -5.49 -15.85 0.24
C LEU A 308 -4.68 -17.08 -0.19
N TRP A 309 -4.60 -18.11 0.67
CA TRP A 309 -3.92 -19.36 0.31
C TRP A 309 -4.60 -20.04 -0.88
N LYS A 310 -5.94 -20.16 -0.86
CA LYS A 310 -6.71 -20.71 -2.00
C LYS A 310 -6.44 -19.93 -3.28
N TYR A 311 -6.48 -18.59 -3.22
CA TYR A 311 -6.15 -17.75 -4.36
C TYR A 311 -4.75 -18.06 -4.92
N SER A 312 -3.74 -18.20 -4.05
CA SER A 312 -2.37 -18.50 -4.47
C SER A 312 -2.20 -19.88 -5.11
N GLU A 313 -2.89 -20.90 -4.58
CA GLU A 313 -2.88 -22.26 -5.13
C GLU A 313 -3.53 -22.32 -6.52
N ASP A 314 -4.51 -21.45 -6.77
CA ASP A 314 -5.18 -21.32 -8.06
C ASP A 314 -4.42 -20.45 -9.06
N CYS A 315 -3.27 -19.89 -8.66
CA CYS A 315 -2.45 -19.04 -9.50
C CYS A 315 -1.16 -19.73 -9.97
N THR A 316 -0.66 -19.29 -11.12
CA THR A 316 0.77 -19.35 -11.43
C THR A 316 1.46 -18.17 -10.73
N ASN A 317 2.60 -18.42 -10.08
CA ASN A 317 3.40 -17.38 -9.45
C ASN A 317 4.67 -17.13 -10.27
N ASP A 318 4.85 -15.90 -10.72
CA ASP A 318 6.08 -15.41 -11.32
C ASP A 318 6.78 -14.41 -10.42
N TYR A 319 8.01 -14.74 -10.06
CA TYR A 319 8.84 -13.90 -9.21
C TYR A 319 9.63 -12.89 -10.07
N PHE A 320 9.57 -11.61 -9.68
CA PHE A 320 10.19 -10.51 -10.41
C PHE A 320 11.73 -10.44 -10.23
N GLY A 321 12.28 -11.30 -9.37
CA GLY A 321 13.70 -11.33 -9.05
C GLY A 321 14.07 -10.46 -7.86
N ASP A 322 15.21 -10.78 -7.25
CA ASP A 322 15.79 -9.98 -6.18
C ASP A 322 16.64 -8.89 -6.83
N SER A 323 16.09 -7.67 -6.90
CA SER A 323 16.76 -6.57 -7.58
C SER A 323 17.92 -6.03 -6.75
N TYR A 324 19.07 -5.82 -7.40
CA TYR A 324 20.21 -5.15 -6.78
C TYR A 324 19.98 -3.64 -6.69
N ASP A 325 20.23 -3.09 -5.51
CA ASP A 325 20.27 -1.65 -5.30
C ASP A 325 21.51 -1.01 -5.95
N HIS A 326 21.64 0.30 -5.82
CA HIS A 326 22.77 1.04 -6.38
C HIS A 326 24.12 0.76 -5.69
N LEU A 327 24.11 0.05 -4.55
CA LEU A 327 25.31 -0.47 -3.90
C LEU A 327 25.67 -1.88 -4.39
N GLY A 328 24.90 -2.43 -5.33
CA GLY A 328 25.07 -3.80 -5.80
C GLY A 328 24.66 -4.83 -4.74
N MET A 329 23.79 -4.44 -3.78
CA MET A 329 23.23 -5.34 -2.77
C MET A 329 21.78 -5.65 -3.10
N SER A 330 21.41 -6.92 -3.07
CA SER A 330 20.04 -7.35 -3.29
C SER A 330 19.16 -7.06 -2.05
N HIS A 331 17.83 -7.06 -2.22
CA HIS A 331 16.92 -6.94 -1.07
C HIS A 331 17.11 -8.10 -0.09
N LYS A 332 17.30 -9.34 -0.58
CA LYS A 332 17.55 -10.49 0.31
C LYS A 332 18.89 -10.40 1.03
N GLU A 333 19.93 -9.90 0.37
CA GLU A 333 21.23 -9.65 1.01
C GLU A 333 21.11 -8.56 2.10
N TRP A 334 20.37 -7.48 1.82
CA TRP A 334 20.06 -6.45 2.81
C TRP A 334 19.29 -7.04 4.01
N MET A 335 18.30 -7.88 3.73
CA MET A 335 17.51 -8.58 4.74
C MET A 335 18.29 -9.57 5.58
N ALA A 336 19.28 -10.25 4.98
CA ALA A 336 20.14 -11.18 5.68
C ALA A 336 21.11 -10.44 6.62
N THR A 337 21.57 -9.24 6.24
CA THR A 337 22.51 -8.46 7.04
C THR A 337 21.85 -7.66 8.17
N LYS A 338 20.54 -7.36 8.05
CA LYS A 338 19.73 -6.58 9.03
C LYS A 338 20.50 -5.39 9.61
N PRO A 339 21.05 -4.49 8.77
CA PRO A 339 21.82 -3.36 9.28
C PRO A 339 20.94 -2.55 10.25
N PRO A 340 21.45 -2.15 11.42
CA PRO A 340 20.67 -1.37 12.37
C PRO A 340 20.22 -0.08 11.69
N VAL A 341 19.05 0.42 12.06
CA VAL A 341 18.55 1.71 11.53
C VAL A 341 19.23 2.86 12.23
N ALA A 342 19.43 4.00 11.57
CA ALA A 342 20.26 5.06 12.14
C ALA A 342 19.69 5.57 13.48
N ALA A 343 18.36 5.54 13.63
CA ALA A 343 17.64 5.86 14.86
C ALA A 343 17.76 4.78 15.96
N GLN A 344 18.16 3.55 15.63
CA GLN A 344 18.40 2.45 16.58
C GLN A 344 19.86 2.34 17.01
N VAL A 345 20.79 3.05 16.37
CA VAL A 345 22.19 3.10 16.78
C VAL A 345 22.29 3.91 18.07
N LYS A 346 22.41 3.25 19.22
CA LYS A 346 22.55 3.94 20.51
C LYS A 346 24.01 4.11 20.89
N ARG A 347 24.32 5.23 21.54
CA ARG A 347 25.69 5.56 21.93
C ARG A 347 26.31 4.54 22.89
N GLU A 348 25.49 4.03 23.79
CA GLU A 348 25.84 3.02 24.79
C GLU A 348 26.24 1.66 24.20
N ASP A 349 25.84 1.35 22.96
CA ASP A 349 26.16 0.08 22.30
C ASP A 349 27.59 0.06 21.70
N PHE A 350 28.30 1.19 21.72
CA PHE A 350 29.63 1.32 21.09
C PHE A 350 30.69 1.81 22.09
N PRO A 351 31.80 1.07 22.25
CA PRO A 351 32.79 1.36 23.29
C PRO A 351 33.58 2.65 23.08
N ASN A 352 33.53 3.28 21.90
CA ASN A 352 34.12 4.61 21.69
C ASN A 352 33.37 5.44 20.62
N THR A 353 33.70 6.75 20.60
CA THR A 353 33.09 7.73 19.69
C THR A 353 33.19 7.35 18.23
N LYS A 354 34.36 6.88 17.80
CA LYS A 354 34.61 6.61 16.39
C LYS A 354 33.75 5.45 15.89
N GLN A 355 33.67 4.37 16.66
CA GLN A 355 32.84 3.21 16.31
C GLN A 355 31.35 3.55 16.25
N PHE A 356 30.87 4.42 17.14
CA PHE A 356 29.50 4.92 17.07
C PHE A 356 29.25 5.72 15.80
N GLU A 357 30.13 6.67 15.45
CA GLU A 357 29.99 7.47 14.24
C GLU A 357 30.10 6.61 12.97
N ASP A 358 31.01 5.64 12.95
CA ASP A 358 31.17 4.69 11.84
C ASP A 358 29.90 3.84 11.65
N ALA A 359 29.32 3.33 12.74
CA ALA A 359 28.08 2.55 12.70
C ALA A 359 26.87 3.40 12.28
N LYS A 360 26.76 4.64 12.78
CA LYS A 360 25.72 5.59 12.39
C LYS A 360 25.85 5.97 10.91
N ALA A 361 27.06 6.19 10.42
CA ALA A 361 27.34 6.50 9.02
C ALA A 361 27.01 5.30 8.11
N TYR A 362 27.45 4.09 8.48
CA TYR A 362 27.13 2.86 7.75
C TYR A 362 25.61 2.63 7.69
N SER A 363 24.95 2.69 8.84
CA SER A 363 23.49 2.57 8.94
C SER A 363 22.76 3.61 8.07
N SER A 364 23.17 4.87 8.12
CA SER A 364 22.58 5.93 7.30
C SER A 364 22.77 5.64 5.81
N LYS A 365 23.96 5.19 5.40
CA LYS A 365 24.25 4.81 4.02
C LYS A 365 23.39 3.63 3.57
N MET A 366 23.22 2.61 4.40
CA MET A 366 22.36 1.44 4.10
C MET A 366 20.88 1.81 4.00
N TYR A 367 20.41 2.72 4.86
CA TYR A 367 19.03 3.24 4.80
C TYR A 367 18.77 4.06 3.54
N GLN A 368 19.75 4.87 3.14
CA GLN A 368 19.70 5.61 1.89
C GLN A 368 19.74 4.69 0.67
N ALA A 369 20.47 3.58 0.76
CA ALA A 369 20.49 2.54 -0.26
C ALA A 369 19.13 1.87 -0.44
N ALA A 370 18.50 1.47 0.67
CA ALA A 370 17.16 0.92 0.67
C ALA A 370 16.11 1.89 0.10
N ALA A 371 16.25 3.20 0.32
CA ALA A 371 15.35 4.21 -0.24
C ALA A 371 15.43 4.33 -1.78
N LYS A 372 16.51 3.84 -2.40
CA LYS A 372 16.65 3.76 -3.87
C LYS A 372 16.15 2.44 -4.46
N ILE A 373 15.79 1.45 -3.62
CA ILE A 373 15.16 0.23 -4.09
C ILE A 373 13.75 0.59 -4.53
N VAL A 374 13.52 0.49 -5.84
CA VAL A 374 12.25 0.88 -6.47
C VAL A 374 11.20 -0.22 -6.34
N PHE A 375 11.63 -1.44 -6.65
CA PHE A 375 10.87 -2.67 -6.46
C PHE A 375 11.68 -3.61 -5.60
N ARG A 376 11.01 -4.34 -4.73
CA ARG A 376 11.64 -5.42 -3.96
C ARG A 376 11.28 -6.75 -4.62
N ASP A 377 11.10 -7.76 -3.80
CA ASP A 377 10.66 -9.12 -4.12
C ASP A 377 9.19 -9.14 -4.57
N LEU A 378 8.91 -8.53 -5.73
CA LEU A 378 7.59 -8.58 -6.33
C LEU A 378 7.26 -10.00 -6.80
N SER A 379 6.04 -10.42 -6.54
CA SER A 379 5.45 -11.65 -7.06
C SER A 379 4.24 -11.31 -7.90
N PHE A 380 4.08 -11.99 -9.03
CA PHE A 380 2.96 -11.81 -9.95
C PHE A 380 2.15 -13.10 -10.01
N TYR A 381 1.00 -13.06 -9.35
CA TYR A 381 0.03 -14.15 -9.30
C TYR A 381 -0.97 -13.99 -10.43
N VAL A 382 -1.15 -15.01 -11.25
CA VAL A 382 -2.11 -15.03 -12.36
C VAL A 382 -2.93 -16.31 -12.28
N LYS A 383 -4.27 -16.21 -12.29
CA LYS A 383 -5.15 -17.38 -12.19
C LYS A 383 -4.92 -18.37 -13.34
N LYS A 384 -4.88 -19.67 -13.02
CA LYS A 384 -4.56 -20.80 -13.93
C LYS A 384 -5.56 -20.99 -15.06
#